data_AF-A0A6J1WYT6-F1
#
_entry.id   AF-A0A6J1WYT6-F1
#
_cell.length_a   1.000
_cell.length_b   1.000
_cell.length_c   1.000
_cell.angle_alpha   90.00
_cell.angle_beta   90.00
_cell.angle_gamma   90.00
#
_symmetry.space_group_name_H-M   'P 1'
#
loop_
_entity.id
_entity.type
_entity.pdbx_description
1 polymer ?
#
loop_
_entity_poly.entity_id
_entity_poly.type
_entity_poly.pdbx_seq_one_letter_code
_entity_poly.pdbx_strand_id
1 'polypeptide(L)'
;EDLLIYGTKSWTFPQQDINLTLSYPSAFQSDKQTDYIEEYWITGFNVLLFVDSTESQGYINHGGIMQDSISLTFVCPNVNMLQYQFWLYGVAKSSEKIESSSLLQSDMC
;
A
#
# COMPACT_ATOMS: atom_id res chain seq x y z
N GLU A 1 4.76 -13.97 1.13
CA GLU A 1 4.48 -12.54 1.37
C GLU A 1 5.72 -11.79 0.95
N ASP A 2 5.55 -10.84 0.03
CA ASP A 2 6.62 -10.09 -0.59
C ASP A 2 6.50 -8.61 -0.23
N LEU A 3 7.63 -7.95 0.01
CA LEU A 3 7.68 -6.49 0.14
C LEU A 3 7.47 -5.86 -1.23
N LEU A 4 6.33 -5.23 -1.45
CA LEU A 4 5.97 -4.61 -2.72
C LEU A 4 6.60 -3.23 -2.86
N ILE A 5 6.43 -2.40 -1.83
CA ILE A 5 6.85 -1.00 -1.86
C ILE A 5 7.37 -0.61 -0.48
N TYR A 6 8.54 0.02 -0.50
CA TYR A 6 9.09 0.75 0.63
C TYR A 6 9.24 2.22 0.25
N GLY A 7 8.90 3.12 1.17
CA GLY A 7 9.05 4.54 0.92
C GLY A 7 9.23 5.35 2.20
N THR A 8 9.98 6.43 2.06
CA THR A 8 10.17 7.43 3.10
C THR A 8 10.12 8.82 2.50
N LYS A 9 9.55 9.77 3.24
CA LYS A 9 9.51 11.18 2.84
C LYS A 9 9.42 12.07 4.05
N SER A 10 10.01 13.25 3.94
CA SER A 10 9.97 14.28 4.96
C SER A 10 9.71 15.64 4.32
N TRP A 11 8.97 16.48 5.03
CA TRP A 11 8.63 17.83 4.63
C TRP A 11 8.66 18.77 5.82
N THR A 12 9.10 20.00 5.55
CA THR A 12 8.98 21.15 6.44
C THR A 12 8.24 22.26 5.71
N PHE A 13 7.29 22.90 6.37
CA PHE A 13 6.42 23.92 5.77
C PHE A 13 5.92 24.90 6.84
N PRO A 14 5.35 26.07 6.47
CA PRO A 14 4.73 26.98 7.43
C PRO A 14 3.60 26.31 8.20
N GLN A 15 3.43 26.67 9.46
CA GLN A 15 2.45 26.04 10.35
C GLN A 15 1.02 26.10 9.78
N GLN A 16 0.41 24.93 9.58
CA GLN A 16 -0.92 24.79 9.00
C GLN A 16 -1.53 23.41 9.29
N ASP A 17 -2.82 23.27 9.00
CA ASP A 17 -3.49 21.96 9.05
C ASP A 17 -3.16 21.15 7.79
N ILE A 18 -2.78 19.89 7.98
CA ILE A 18 -2.44 18.98 6.88
C ILE A 18 -3.26 17.69 6.96
N ASN A 19 -3.75 17.25 5.81
CA ASN A 19 -4.27 15.89 5.62
C ASN A 19 -3.29 15.11 4.75
N LEU A 20 -2.62 14.11 5.34
CA LEU A 20 -1.75 13.20 4.61
C LEU A 20 -2.54 11.94 4.25
N THR A 21 -2.61 11.62 2.96
CA THR A 21 -3.19 10.35 2.48
C THR A 21 -2.12 9.52 1.79
N LEU A 22 -1.96 8.28 2.24
CA LEU A 22 -1.14 7.27 1.57
C LEU A 22 -2.07 6.24 0.95
N SER A 23 -1.95 6.01 -0.35
CA SER A 23 -2.78 5.04 -1.05
C SER A 23 -1.98 4.15 -2.00
N TYR A 24 -2.44 2.91 -2.12
CA TYR A 24 -2.01 1.96 -3.12
C TYR A 24 -3.23 1.30 -3.78
N PRO A 25 -3.25 1.13 -5.10
CA PRO A 25 -2.34 1.74 -6.08
C PRO A 25 -2.38 3.27 -6.00
N SER A 26 -1.28 3.94 -6.34
CA SER A 26 -1.26 5.41 -6.29
C SER A 26 -2.26 5.98 -7.32
N ALA A 27 -2.95 7.07 -7.00
CA ALA A 27 -3.89 7.71 -7.94
C ALA A 27 -3.25 8.09 -9.29
N PHE A 28 -1.92 8.28 -9.34
CA PHE A 28 -1.19 8.56 -10.57
C PHE A 28 -0.93 7.33 -11.46
N GLN A 29 -1.17 6.12 -10.96
CA GLN A 29 -1.02 4.87 -11.72
C GLN A 29 -2.29 4.47 -12.48
N SER A 30 -3.48 5.01 -12.14
CA SER A 30 -4.72 4.65 -12.85
C SER A 30 -4.72 5.06 -14.32
N ASP A 31 -3.97 6.11 -14.66
CA ASP A 31 -4.04 6.74 -15.99
C ASP A 31 -2.88 6.33 -16.93
N LYS A 32 -1.86 5.65 -16.41
CA LYS A 32 -0.72 5.18 -17.20
C LYS A 32 -0.77 3.67 -17.39
N GLN A 33 -1.64 3.29 -18.32
CA GLN A 33 -1.69 1.99 -18.97
C GLN A 33 -0.29 1.52 -19.39
N THR A 34 0.20 0.46 -18.75
CA THR A 34 1.31 -0.38 -19.24
C THR A 34 0.99 -1.84 -18.96
N ASP A 35 1.12 -2.67 -19.99
CA ASP A 35 0.39 -3.92 -20.22
C ASP A 35 0.59 -5.10 -19.26
N TYR A 36 1.37 -4.99 -18.18
CA TYR A 36 1.57 -6.11 -17.25
C TYR A 36 1.92 -5.60 -15.85
N ILE A 37 0.97 -5.01 -15.14
CA ILE A 37 1.10 -4.82 -13.69
C ILE A 37 0.64 -6.12 -13.06
N GLU A 38 1.57 -6.89 -12.53
CA GLU A 38 1.23 -8.05 -11.70
C GLU A 38 0.32 -7.58 -10.55
N GLU A 39 -0.84 -8.21 -10.42
CA GLU A 39 -1.82 -7.86 -9.40
C GLU A 39 -1.45 -8.54 -8.08
N TYR A 40 -1.59 -7.81 -6.98
CA TYR A 40 -1.30 -8.32 -5.64
C TYR A 40 -2.53 -8.21 -4.75
N TRP A 41 -2.69 -9.19 -3.86
CA TRP A 41 -3.47 -9.03 -2.64
C TRP A 41 -2.59 -8.38 -1.59
N ILE A 42 -3.04 -7.28 -0.99
CA ILE A 42 -2.29 -6.57 0.04
C ILE A 42 -2.33 -7.37 1.33
N THR A 43 -1.20 -7.79 1.86
CA THR A 43 -1.13 -8.60 3.10
C THR A 43 -0.67 -7.79 4.30
N GLY A 44 -0.03 -6.63 4.08
CA GLY A 44 0.43 -5.76 5.16
C GLY A 44 0.64 -4.34 4.67
N PHE A 45 0.31 -3.36 5.52
CA PHE A 45 0.65 -1.97 5.29
C PHE A 45 1.03 -1.29 6.61
N ASN A 46 2.34 -1.18 6.84
CA ASN A 46 2.90 -0.56 8.03
C ASN A 46 3.29 0.87 7.71
N VAL A 47 2.83 1.83 8.51
CA VAL A 47 3.18 3.24 8.38
C VAL A 47 3.64 3.76 9.73
N LEU A 48 4.84 4.33 9.76
CA LEU A 48 5.33 5.16 10.85
C LEU A 48 5.21 6.62 10.40
N LEU A 49 4.37 7.40 11.06
CA LEU A 49 4.24 8.84 10.81
C LEU A 49 4.78 9.61 12.01
N PHE A 50 5.65 10.57 11.75
CA PHE A 50 6.13 11.55 12.71
C PHE A 50 5.59 12.93 12.35
N VAL A 51 4.93 13.56 13.31
CA VAL A 51 4.34 14.89 13.23
C VAL A 51 5.04 15.76 14.25
N ASP A 52 5.76 16.79 13.80
CA ASP A 52 6.58 17.63 14.67
C ASP A 52 7.46 16.80 15.65
N SER A 53 8.04 15.71 15.15
CA SER A 53 8.87 14.72 15.88
C SER A 53 8.13 13.78 16.84
N THR A 54 6.80 13.80 16.86
CA THR A 54 5.97 12.89 17.66
C THR A 54 5.35 11.83 16.77
N GLU A 55 5.40 10.56 17.18
CA GLU A 55 4.74 9.48 16.44
C GLU A 55 3.22 9.68 16.41
N SER A 56 2.61 9.40 15.27
CA SER A 56 1.18 9.61 14.99
C SER A 56 0.54 8.34 14.42
N GLN A 57 -0.77 8.25 14.60
CA GLN A 57 -1.58 7.13 14.15
C GLN A 57 -2.61 7.59 13.12
N GLY A 58 -2.93 6.71 12.19
CA GLY A 58 -3.92 6.92 11.14
C GLY A 58 -4.92 5.79 11.10
N TYR A 59 -5.95 5.93 10.28
CA TYR A 59 -6.94 4.90 10.07
C TYR A 59 -7.12 4.62 8.57
N ILE A 60 -7.48 3.38 8.26
CA ILE A 60 -7.85 2.97 6.91
C ILE A 60 -9.17 3.66 6.56
N ASN A 61 -9.20 4.38 5.46
CA ASN A 61 -10.40 5.04 4.96
C ASN A 61 -10.93 4.47 3.64
N HIS A 62 -10.15 3.60 2.98
CA HIS A 62 -10.58 2.82 1.83
C HIS A 62 -9.72 1.56 1.69
N GLY A 63 -10.30 0.49 1.14
CA GLY A 63 -9.59 -0.77 0.92
C GLY A 63 -9.24 -1.50 2.21
N GLY A 64 -8.19 -2.31 2.18
CA GLY A 64 -7.69 -3.01 3.37
C GLY A 64 -6.77 -4.19 3.10
N ILE A 65 -6.44 -4.91 4.16
CA ILE A 65 -5.72 -6.18 4.06
C ILE A 65 -6.61 -7.20 3.31
N MET A 66 -6.00 -8.03 2.48
CA MET A 66 -6.60 -8.94 1.51
C MET A 66 -7.46 -8.26 0.43
N GLN A 67 -7.24 -6.97 0.18
CA GLN A 67 -7.86 -6.26 -0.94
C GLN A 67 -6.80 -5.86 -1.97
N ASP A 68 -7.24 -5.40 -3.13
CA ASP A 68 -6.37 -4.92 -4.23
C ASP A 68 -5.91 -3.47 -4.02
N SER A 69 -6.53 -2.78 -3.08
CA SER A 69 -6.28 -1.39 -2.77
C SER A 69 -6.34 -1.13 -1.26
N ILE A 70 -5.63 -0.10 -0.83
CA ILE A 70 -5.63 0.40 0.55
C ILE A 70 -5.33 1.90 0.57
N SER A 71 -6.01 2.62 1.44
CA SER A 71 -5.79 4.04 1.68
C SER A 71 -5.86 4.33 3.17
N LEU A 72 -4.88 5.07 3.68
CA LEU A 72 -4.84 5.58 5.04
C LEU A 72 -4.74 7.09 5.01
N THR A 73 -5.52 7.74 5.86
CA THR A 73 -5.46 9.20 6.04
C THR A 73 -5.10 9.56 7.48
N PHE A 74 -4.23 10.56 7.60
CA PHE A 74 -3.78 11.16 8.85
C PHE A 74 -4.18 12.63 8.84
N VAL A 75 -4.94 13.03 9.86
CA VAL A 75 -5.33 14.43 10.08
C VAL A 75 -4.34 15.03 11.08
N CYS A 76 -3.55 16.00 10.63
CA CYS A 76 -2.44 16.59 11.36
C CYS A 76 -2.70 18.09 11.57
N PRO A 77 -3.37 18.49 12.66
CA PRO A 77 -3.73 19.89 12.88
C PRO A 77 -2.55 20.71 13.36
N ASN A 78 -2.40 21.92 12.82
CA ASN A 78 -1.47 22.95 13.28
C ASN A 78 0.01 22.51 13.35
N VAL A 79 0.50 21.84 12.31
CA VAL A 79 1.83 21.21 12.25
C VAL A 79 2.76 21.98 11.30
N ASN A 80 4.08 21.82 11.44
CA ASN A 80 5.06 22.43 10.54
C ASN A 80 6.05 21.43 9.92
N MET A 81 6.01 20.17 10.38
CA MET A 81 6.84 19.10 9.88
C MET A 81 6.07 17.77 9.84
N LEU A 82 6.26 17.04 8.73
CA LEU A 82 5.79 15.66 8.60
C LEU A 82 6.90 14.79 8.04
N GLN A 83 7.09 13.62 8.65
CA GLN A 83 7.97 12.58 8.13
C GLN A 83 7.27 11.24 8.22
N TYR A 84 7.35 10.43 7.16
CA TYR A 84 6.88 9.05 7.25
C TYR A 84 7.92 8.05 6.74
N GLN A 85 7.70 6.81 7.15
CA GLN A 85 8.27 5.61 6.59
C GLN A 85 7.16 4.57 6.45
N PHE A 86 7.11 3.84 5.34
CA PHE A 86 6.12 2.79 5.15
C PHE A 86 6.66 1.54 4.45
N TRP A 87 5.97 0.44 4.68
CA TRP A 87 6.16 -0.85 4.03
C TRP A 87 4.81 -1.40 3.60
N LEU A 88 4.67 -1.69 2.31
CA LEU A 88 3.53 -2.36 1.73
C LEU A 88 3.93 -3.78 1.33
N TYR A 89 3.16 -4.76 1.78
CA TYR A 89 3.37 -6.17 1.51
C TYR A 89 2.19 -6.74 0.74
N GLY A 90 2.45 -7.78 -0.04
CA GLY A 90 1.39 -8.51 -0.71
C GLY A 90 1.82 -9.87 -1.22
N VAL A 91 0.85 -10.53 -1.84
CA VAL A 91 1.02 -11.82 -2.53
C VAL A 91 0.48 -11.68 -3.94
N ALA A 92 1.26 -12.07 -4.93
CA ALA A 92 0.85 -12.00 -6.32
C ALA A 92 -0.35 -12.92 -6.57
N LYS A 93 -1.42 -12.42 -7.19
CA LYS A 93 -2.60 -13.22 -7.56
C LYS A 93 -2.26 -14.34 -8.56
N SER A 94 -1.16 -14.18 -9.29
CA SER A 94 -0.62 -15.18 -10.23
C SER A 94 -0.22 -16.50 -9.54
N SER A 95 0.16 -16.45 -8.27
CA SER A 95 0.60 -17.61 -7.49
C SER A 95 -0.49 -18.67 -7.25
N GLU A 96 -1.77 -18.31 -7.39
CA GLU A 96 -2.90 -19.26 -7.27
C GLU A 96 -3.06 -20.18 -8.49
N LYS A 97 -2.44 -19.88 -9.65
CA LYS A 97 -2.64 -20.67 -10.88
C LYS A 97 -1.90 -22.01 -10.91
N ILE A 98 -0.98 -22.26 -9.98
CA ILE A 98 -0.10 -23.43 -10.05
C ILE A 98 -0.77 -24.70 -9.47
N GLU A 99 -1.78 -24.60 -8.61
CA GLU A 99 -2.41 -25.78 -8.01
C GLU A 99 -3.55 -26.40 -8.84
N SER A 100 -4.13 -25.68 -9.79
CA SER A 100 -5.29 -26.18 -10.56
C SER A 100 -4.91 -26.97 -11.83
N SER A 101 -3.63 -27.02 -12.20
CA SER A 101 -3.17 -27.65 -13.45
C SER A 101 -2.49 -29.02 -13.27
N SER A 102 -2.28 -29.47 -12.02
CA SER A 102 -1.65 -30.76 -11.72
C SER A 102 -2.62 -31.95 -11.60
N LEU A 103 -3.94 -31.72 -11.75
CA LEU A 103 -4.98 -32.75 -11.57
C LEU A 103 -5.61 -33.32 -12.86
N LEU A 104 -5.07 -33.02 -14.05
CA LEU A 104 -5.65 -33.51 -15.33
C LEU A 104 -4.69 -34.31 -16.20
N GLN A 105 -3.73 -35.03 -15.61
CA GLN A 105 -2.85 -35.91 -16.40
C GLN A 105 -2.61 -37.26 -15.75
N SER A 106 -3.69 -37.97 -15.46
CA SER A 106 -3.67 -39.43 -15.29
C SER A 106 -5.03 -39.99 -15.68
N ASP A 107 -5.26 -40.20 -16.98
CA ASP A 107 -6.17 -41.22 -17.51
C ASP A 107 -6.10 -41.21 -19.04
N MET A 108 -5.08 -41.86 -19.59
CA MET A 108 -5.09 -42.45 -20.94
C MET A 108 -4.07 -43.59 -20.97
N CYS A 109 -4.47 -44.76 -20.47
CA CYS A 109 -3.91 -46.05 -20.87
C CYS A 109 -4.85 -46.70 -21.90
#